data_AF-A0A3E4N9H5-F1
#
_entry.id   AF-A0A3E4N9H5-F1
#
_cell.length_a   1.000
_cell.length_b   1.000
_cell.length_c   1.000
_cell.angle_alpha   90.00
_cell.angle_beta   90.00
_cell.angle_gamma   90.00
#
_symmetry.space_group_name_H-M   'P 1'
#
loop_
_entity.id
_entity.type
_entity.pdbx_description
1 polymer ?
#
loop_
_entity_poly.entity_id
_entity_poly.type
_entity_poly.pdbx_seq_one_letter_code
_entity_poly.pdbx_strand_id
1 'polypeptide(L)'
;MTAKQFIIQDIKLVDFPEEVDVQNGIKIYGETSWENQLAVLSHYLHNNDCIGNEQNKKEILYTIREFLERKKSNKEETITEEYVMKVAENPVEYSLFSDFFRVPFPSPQSPQFTFIDLFAGMGGFRLAMQAQGGKCVFSSEWNKYAQKTYLANFGEMPFGDITKEVTKSYIPQYFDILCAGFPCQPFSIAGVSKKKSLGRETGFKDKTQGTLFFDVADIISRHRPKAFYLENVKNLMSHDKGNTFKIIKGTLEELNYSIHFQVMDGQAYVPQHRERIMIVGFNREIFHGEEQFCFPEQKQSTRGIREILESDIDDKYTLSDKLWSYLQNYAEKHRAKGNGFGFGMVDLNGISRTLSARYYKDGSEILVPQGNGKNPRRLSPRECARLMGYPDKYRLDQVSDVQAYRQCGNSVVVPLITAVSEQIIKTINNYEQHTGLCDTKCTAI
;
A
#
# COMPACT_ATOMS: atom_id res chain seq x y z
N MET A 1 -36.98 -12.92 23.23
CA MET A 1 -35.72 -13.62 23.56
C MET A 1 -34.57 -12.72 23.14
N THR A 2 -34.01 -12.05 24.12
CA THR A 2 -32.98 -11.01 24.02
C THR A 2 -31.64 -11.66 23.70
N ALA A 3 -31.03 -11.25 22.58
CA ALA A 3 -29.66 -11.64 22.25
C ALA A 3 -28.69 -10.95 23.22
N LYS A 4 -27.85 -11.75 23.89
CA LYS A 4 -26.77 -11.25 24.74
C LYS A 4 -25.77 -10.48 23.89
N GLN A 5 -25.67 -9.18 24.16
CA GLN A 5 -24.63 -8.28 23.70
C GLN A 5 -23.33 -8.66 24.42
N PHE A 6 -22.33 -9.16 23.68
CA PHE A 6 -20.98 -9.31 24.21
C PHE A 6 -20.36 -7.92 24.29
N ILE A 7 -20.22 -7.42 25.51
CA ILE A 7 -19.49 -6.20 25.85
C ILE A 7 -18.02 -6.61 25.98
N ILE A 8 -17.16 -6.11 25.10
CA ILE A 8 -15.71 -6.18 25.29
C ILE A 8 -15.35 -4.98 26.18
N GLN A 9 -15.28 -5.22 27.48
CA GLN A 9 -14.57 -4.40 28.44
C GLN A 9 -13.42 -5.24 29.01
N ASP A 10 -12.28 -4.59 29.26
CA ASP A 10 -11.06 -5.10 29.91
C ASP A 10 -9.94 -5.65 29.02
N ILE A 11 -9.29 -4.78 28.25
CA ILE A 11 -7.93 -5.03 27.72
C ILE A 11 -7.05 -3.80 28.03
N LYS A 12 -5.87 -4.01 28.64
CA LYS A 12 -4.89 -2.96 28.96
C LYS A 12 -3.59 -3.18 28.17
N LEU A 13 -2.88 -2.09 27.84
CA LEU A 13 -1.57 -2.07 27.15
C LEU A 13 -0.48 -2.96 27.77
N VAL A 14 -0.62 -3.33 29.05
CA VAL A 14 0.33 -4.19 29.78
C VAL A 14 0.12 -5.68 29.50
N ASP A 15 -0.94 -6.06 28.78
CA ASP A 15 -1.37 -7.46 28.62
C ASP A 15 -0.76 -8.16 27.39
N PHE A 16 0.07 -7.48 26.58
CA PHE A 16 0.67 -8.03 25.35
C PHE A 16 2.18 -7.80 25.23
N PRO A 17 3.02 -8.81 25.55
CA PRO A 17 4.46 -8.72 25.27
C PRO A 17 4.76 -8.81 23.77
N GLU A 18 5.90 -8.24 23.34
CA GLU A 18 6.46 -8.48 22.01
C GLU A 18 6.66 -9.98 21.78
N GLU A 19 5.91 -10.60 20.87
CA GLU A 19 6.12 -12.00 20.52
C GLU A 19 7.13 -12.11 19.37
N VAL A 20 8.17 -12.92 19.56
CA VAL A 20 9.08 -13.34 18.51
C VAL A 20 8.59 -14.69 18.00
N ASP A 21 8.19 -14.76 16.74
CA ASP A 21 8.00 -16.05 16.07
C ASP A 21 9.38 -16.69 15.89
N VAL A 22 9.69 -17.61 16.80
CA VAL A 22 10.97 -18.31 16.90
C VAL A 22 11.24 -19.20 15.69
N GLN A 23 10.20 -19.63 14.97
CA GLN A 23 10.35 -20.48 13.77
C GLN A 23 10.74 -19.68 12.53
N ASN A 24 10.24 -18.44 12.39
CA ASN A 24 10.44 -17.65 11.18
C ASN A 24 11.39 -16.45 11.37
N GLY A 25 11.82 -16.16 12.61
CA GLY A 25 12.64 -15.00 12.92
C GLY A 25 11.89 -13.67 12.71
N ILE A 26 10.56 -13.71 12.74
CA ILE A 26 9.67 -12.56 12.52
C ILE A 26 9.26 -12.02 13.89
N LYS A 27 9.53 -10.74 14.15
CA LYS A 27 8.96 -10.04 15.31
C LYS A 27 7.50 -9.71 15.02
N ILE A 28 6.59 -10.20 15.85
CA ILE A 28 5.17 -9.86 15.81
C ILE A 28 4.98 -8.64 16.73
N TYR A 29 4.63 -7.51 16.13
CA TYR A 29 4.52 -6.23 16.84
C TYR A 29 3.25 -6.21 17.70
N GLY A 30 3.42 -6.04 19.01
CA GLY A 30 2.35 -5.70 19.95
C GLY A 30 2.01 -4.21 19.92
N GLU A 31 0.91 -3.82 20.57
CA GLU A 31 0.45 -2.43 20.69
C GLU A 31 1.53 -1.50 21.28
N THR A 32 2.38 -2.02 22.17
CA THR A 32 3.48 -1.28 22.82
C THR A 32 4.74 -1.10 21.97
N SER A 33 4.78 -1.67 20.75
CA SER A 33 5.91 -1.46 19.86
C SER A 33 6.03 0.00 19.44
N TRP A 34 7.26 0.48 19.34
CA TRP A 34 7.54 1.86 18.94
C TRP A 34 6.89 2.24 17.60
N GLU A 35 6.88 1.32 16.64
CA GLU A 35 6.28 1.54 15.33
C GLU A 35 4.77 1.73 15.40
N ASN A 36 4.06 0.94 16.22
CA ASN A 36 2.61 1.10 16.40
C ASN A 36 2.29 2.40 17.17
N GLN A 37 3.06 2.72 18.20
CA GLN A 37 2.98 4.02 18.88
C GLN A 37 3.19 5.17 17.89
N LEU A 38 4.21 5.10 17.04
CA LEU A 38 4.45 6.12 16.03
C LEU A 38 3.33 6.19 14.99
N ALA A 39 2.70 5.06 14.65
CA ALA A 39 1.53 5.03 13.76
C ALA A 39 0.34 5.76 14.38
N VAL A 40 -0.04 5.42 15.62
CA VAL A 40 -1.11 6.12 16.36
C VAL A 40 -0.84 7.62 16.41
N LEU A 41 0.38 8.01 16.79
CA LEU A 41 0.78 9.41 16.91
C LEU A 41 0.73 10.15 15.58
N SER A 42 1.42 9.63 14.55
CA SER A 42 1.51 10.32 13.27
C SER A 42 0.15 10.39 12.56
N HIS A 43 -0.67 9.35 12.63
CA HIS A 43 -2.04 9.39 12.12
C HIS A 43 -2.89 10.41 12.89
N TYR A 44 -2.76 10.49 14.21
CA TYR A 44 -3.44 11.53 15.01
C TYR A 44 -3.04 12.94 14.55
N LEU A 45 -1.73 13.19 14.44
CA LEU A 45 -1.19 14.50 14.05
C LEU A 45 -1.65 14.96 12.66
N HIS A 46 -1.86 14.03 11.73
CA HIS A 46 -2.33 14.32 10.37
C HIS A 46 -3.86 14.38 10.24
N ASN A 47 -4.59 13.77 11.18
CA ASN A 47 -6.03 13.56 11.11
C ASN A 47 -6.77 14.04 12.37
N ASN A 48 -6.28 15.07 13.04
CA ASN A 48 -6.76 15.57 14.35
C ASN A 48 -8.29 15.78 14.44
N ASP A 49 -8.98 15.94 13.31
CA ASP A 49 -10.45 16.07 13.23
C ASP A 49 -11.22 14.73 13.17
N CYS A 50 -10.54 13.58 13.15
CA CYS A 50 -11.12 12.28 12.78
C CYS A 50 -11.12 11.20 13.87
N ILE A 51 -10.79 11.52 15.13
CA ILE A 51 -10.73 10.50 16.18
C ILE A 51 -11.91 10.60 17.16
N GLY A 52 -12.76 9.57 17.10
CA GLY A 52 -13.85 9.33 18.04
C GLY A 52 -13.39 8.65 19.33
N ASN A 53 -14.14 8.96 20.41
CA ASN A 53 -14.12 8.45 21.78
C ASN A 53 -12.89 8.77 22.67
N GLU A 54 -13.15 8.87 23.99
CA GLU A 54 -12.20 9.21 25.06
C GLU A 54 -11.01 8.24 25.22
N GLN A 55 -11.14 6.99 24.75
CA GLN A 55 -10.11 5.97 24.91
C GLN A 55 -8.92 6.24 23.98
N ASN A 56 -9.19 6.62 22.74
CA ASN A 56 -8.15 6.97 21.77
C ASN A 56 -7.35 8.19 22.23
N LYS A 57 -8.02 9.17 22.85
CA LYS A 57 -7.36 10.36 23.41
C LYS A 57 -6.33 10.00 24.48
N LYS A 58 -6.64 9.05 25.37
CA LYS A 58 -5.70 8.57 26.40
C LYS A 58 -4.49 7.87 25.79
N GLU A 59 -4.69 7.08 24.75
CA GLU A 59 -3.61 6.39 24.06
C GLU A 59 -2.66 7.37 23.34
N ILE A 60 -3.22 8.40 22.71
CA ILE A 60 -2.45 9.49 22.08
C ILE A 60 -1.59 10.20 23.13
N LEU A 61 -2.16 10.58 24.29
CA LEU A 61 -1.42 11.24 25.35
C LEU A 61 -0.28 10.38 25.90
N TYR A 62 -0.55 9.08 26.12
CA TYR A 62 0.48 8.12 26.51
C TYR A 62 1.62 8.05 25.47
N THR A 63 1.25 7.99 24.19
CA THR A 63 2.20 7.90 23.08
C THR A 63 3.05 9.17 22.95
N ILE A 64 2.45 10.35 23.09
CA ILE A 64 3.17 11.63 23.09
C ILE A 64 4.17 11.66 24.26
N ARG A 65 3.75 11.25 25.46
CA ARG A 65 4.65 11.15 26.61
C ARG A 65 5.84 10.23 26.33
N GLU A 66 5.60 9.01 25.87
CA GLU A 66 6.66 8.05 25.53
C GLU A 66 7.63 8.60 24.46
N PHE A 67 7.10 9.27 23.44
CA PHE A 67 7.93 9.91 22.42
C PHE A 67 8.83 11.00 23.02
N LEU A 68 8.26 11.89 23.83
CA LEU A 68 9.00 12.97 24.48
C LEU A 68 10.06 12.41 25.44
N GLU A 69 9.72 11.36 26.22
CA GLU A 69 10.64 10.68 27.15
C GLU A 69 11.83 10.04 26.43
N ARG A 70 11.66 9.60 25.19
CA ARG A 70 12.76 9.07 24.37
C ARG A 70 13.59 10.15 23.69
N LYS A 71 12.98 11.29 23.33
CA LYS A 71 13.66 12.42 22.68
C LYS A 71 14.38 13.36 23.66
N LYS A 72 14.07 13.30 24.96
CA LYS A 72 14.70 14.18 25.95
C LYS A 72 16.22 13.99 25.94
N SER A 73 16.92 15.10 25.79
CA SER A 73 18.39 15.11 25.80
C SER A 73 18.92 14.98 27.23
N ASN A 74 18.16 15.48 28.21
CA ASN A 74 18.46 15.34 29.63
C ASN A 74 17.56 14.25 30.26
N LYS A 75 18.17 13.23 30.85
CA LYS A 75 17.43 12.12 31.46
C LYS A 75 16.68 12.50 32.74
N GLU A 76 17.08 13.58 33.41
CA GLU A 76 16.48 14.08 34.66
C GLU A 76 15.29 15.02 34.41
N GLU A 77 15.05 15.42 33.16
CA GLU A 77 13.89 16.24 32.80
C GLU A 77 12.60 15.40 32.90
N THR A 78 11.62 15.93 33.64
CA THR A 78 10.31 15.30 33.87
C THR A 78 9.27 15.89 32.92
N ILE A 79 8.62 15.02 32.12
CA ILE A 79 7.56 15.44 31.19
C ILE A 79 6.21 15.49 31.91
N THR A 80 5.71 16.72 32.13
CA THR A 80 4.45 16.96 32.85
C THR A 80 3.23 16.63 31.99
N GLU A 81 2.11 16.29 32.62
CA GLU A 81 0.83 16.03 31.94
C GLU A 81 0.33 17.27 31.18
N GLU A 82 0.51 18.47 31.75
CA GLU A 82 0.13 19.74 31.12
C GLU A 82 0.89 19.98 29.81
N TYR A 83 2.19 19.63 29.78
CA TYR A 83 2.99 19.75 28.56
C TYR A 83 2.54 18.75 27.49
N VAL A 84 2.26 17.49 27.87
CA VAL A 84 1.73 16.46 26.97
C VAL A 84 0.39 16.91 26.36
N MET A 85 -0.52 17.46 27.17
CA MET A 85 -1.81 17.98 26.72
C MET A 85 -1.65 19.13 25.73
N LYS A 86 -0.79 20.10 26.04
CA LYS A 86 -0.49 21.23 25.15
C LYS A 86 0.08 20.78 23.79
N VAL A 87 0.96 19.79 23.81
CA VAL A 87 1.54 19.19 22.60
C VAL A 87 0.50 18.38 21.82
N ALA A 88 -0.43 17.70 22.48
CA ALA A 88 -1.53 17.01 21.81
C ALA A 88 -2.48 18.00 21.12
N GLU A 89 -2.78 19.13 21.76
CA GLU A 89 -3.69 20.16 21.23
C GLU A 89 -3.09 20.92 20.04
N ASN A 90 -1.82 21.35 20.13
CA ASN A 90 -1.16 22.06 19.02
C ASN A 90 0.32 21.65 18.85
N PRO A 91 0.59 20.48 18.27
CA PRO A 91 1.93 19.91 18.17
C PRO A 91 2.88 20.76 17.32
N VAL A 92 2.35 21.44 16.30
CA VAL A 92 3.12 22.28 15.37
C VAL A 92 3.65 23.55 16.06
N GLU A 93 2.88 24.14 16.99
CA GLU A 93 3.26 25.35 17.72
C GLU A 93 4.48 25.14 18.61
N TYR A 94 4.65 23.95 19.19
CA TYR A 94 5.79 23.61 20.03
C TYR A 94 7.03 23.14 19.24
N SER A 95 7.02 23.24 17.90
CA SER A 95 8.08 22.72 17.00
C SER A 95 8.39 21.23 17.16
N LEU A 96 7.54 20.51 17.89
CA LEU A 96 7.58 19.07 18.03
C LEU A 96 6.96 18.44 16.77
N PHE A 97 7.52 17.32 16.32
CA PHE A 97 7.03 16.59 15.14
C PHE A 97 7.07 17.36 13.81
N SER A 98 7.78 18.49 13.73
CA SER A 98 7.92 19.26 12.47
C SER A 98 8.43 18.41 11.30
N ASP A 99 9.21 17.37 11.59
CA ASP A 99 9.69 16.39 10.60
C ASP A 99 8.57 15.57 9.95
N PHE A 100 7.43 15.33 10.63
CA PHE A 100 6.26 14.66 10.05
C PHE A 100 5.56 15.54 9.02
N PHE A 101 5.58 16.86 9.22
CA PHE A 101 4.96 17.79 8.29
C PHE A 101 5.92 18.27 7.18
N ARG A 102 7.23 18.21 7.42
CA ARG A 102 8.29 18.58 6.45
C ARG A 102 8.70 17.43 5.53
N VAL A 103 7.70 16.93 4.81
CA VAL A 103 7.84 15.79 3.91
C VAL A 103 7.65 16.17 2.44
N PRO A 104 8.19 15.41 1.48
CA PRO A 104 8.07 15.72 0.06
C PRO A 104 6.63 15.69 -0.46
N PHE A 105 5.74 14.92 0.17
CA PHE A 105 4.35 14.72 -0.25
C PHE A 105 3.38 14.87 0.92
N PRO A 106 3.18 16.10 1.44
CA PRO A 106 2.22 16.34 2.52
C PRO A 106 0.79 16.06 2.05
N SER A 107 -0.11 15.81 3.01
CA SER A 107 -1.55 15.69 2.74
C SER A 107 -2.11 16.99 2.15
N PRO A 108 -3.15 16.92 1.28
CA PRO A 108 -3.80 18.11 0.73
C PRO A 108 -4.38 19.03 1.81
N GLN A 109 -4.23 20.35 1.67
CA GLN A 109 -4.76 21.34 2.62
C GLN A 109 -6.29 21.44 2.59
N SER A 110 -6.89 21.26 1.41
CA SER A 110 -8.34 21.28 1.21
C SER A 110 -8.75 19.97 0.52
N PRO A 111 -8.92 18.88 1.28
CA PRO A 111 -9.21 17.59 0.70
C PRO A 111 -10.63 17.53 0.12
N GLN A 112 -10.77 16.88 -1.03
CA GLN A 112 -12.06 16.71 -1.72
C GLN A 112 -12.76 15.41 -1.33
N PHE A 113 -12.00 14.42 -0.88
CA PHE A 113 -12.48 13.13 -0.41
C PHE A 113 -11.44 12.51 0.52
N THR A 114 -11.84 11.45 1.21
CA THR A 114 -11.00 10.68 2.13
C THR A 114 -10.78 9.26 1.59
N PHE A 115 -9.62 8.68 1.88
CA PHE A 115 -9.36 7.29 1.51
C PHE A 115 -8.47 6.59 2.55
N ILE A 116 -8.48 5.27 2.50
CA ILE A 116 -7.54 4.43 3.26
C ILE A 116 -6.62 3.66 2.32
N ASP A 117 -5.40 3.38 2.78
CA ASP A 117 -4.33 2.74 2.01
C ASP A 117 -3.88 1.43 2.68
N LEU A 118 -4.45 0.30 2.25
CA LEU A 118 -4.12 -1.03 2.80
C LEU A 118 -3.03 -1.70 1.98
N PHE A 119 -2.13 -2.43 2.65
CA PHE A 119 -0.93 -3.00 2.03
C PHE A 119 -0.12 -1.92 1.31
N ALA A 120 0.06 -0.80 2.01
CA ALA A 120 0.44 0.49 1.44
C ALA A 120 1.82 0.45 0.75
N GLY A 121 2.71 -0.45 1.18
CA GLY A 121 4.08 -0.54 0.69
C GLY A 121 4.79 0.79 0.81
N MET A 122 5.25 1.32 -0.32
CA MET A 122 5.86 2.65 -0.41
C MET A 122 4.87 3.74 -0.87
N GLY A 123 3.57 3.56 -0.68
CA GLY A 123 2.54 4.59 -0.85
C GLY A 123 2.24 4.98 -2.29
N GLY A 124 2.27 4.02 -3.21
CA GLY A 124 1.88 4.26 -4.60
C GLY A 124 0.42 4.70 -4.71
N PHE A 125 -0.49 4.01 -4.04
CA PHE A 125 -1.91 4.40 -3.97
C PHE A 125 -2.09 5.76 -3.31
N ARG A 126 -1.34 6.04 -2.23
CA ARG A 126 -1.35 7.36 -1.60
C ARG A 126 -0.96 8.48 -2.55
N LEU A 127 0.12 8.33 -3.33
CA LEU A 127 0.50 9.34 -4.34
C LEU A 127 -0.61 9.53 -5.38
N ALA A 128 -1.19 8.44 -5.87
CA ALA A 128 -2.23 8.47 -6.88
C ALA A 128 -3.51 9.19 -6.40
N MET A 129 -4.00 8.86 -5.20
CA MET A 129 -5.20 9.46 -4.64
C MET A 129 -4.97 10.90 -4.16
N GLN A 130 -3.82 11.21 -3.56
CA GLN A 130 -3.48 12.60 -3.21
C GLN A 130 -3.39 13.50 -4.45
N ALA A 131 -2.93 12.98 -5.59
CA ALA A 131 -2.91 13.73 -6.84
C ALA A 131 -4.32 14.12 -7.34
N GLN A 132 -5.37 13.42 -6.88
CA GLN A 132 -6.77 13.75 -7.15
C GLN A 132 -7.41 14.60 -6.05
N GLY A 133 -6.65 15.05 -5.04
CA GLY A 133 -7.18 15.83 -3.92
C GLY A 133 -7.65 15.00 -2.72
N GLY A 134 -7.36 13.70 -2.68
CA GLY A 134 -7.73 12.82 -1.58
C GLY A 134 -6.83 12.97 -0.35
N LYS A 135 -7.41 12.90 0.85
CA LYS A 135 -6.68 12.78 2.12
C LYS A 135 -6.64 11.32 2.58
N CYS A 136 -5.44 10.81 2.83
CA CYS A 136 -5.26 9.48 3.44
C CYS A 136 -5.61 9.61 4.93
N VAL A 137 -6.60 8.88 5.41
CA VAL A 137 -7.06 8.93 6.82
C VAL A 137 -6.68 7.66 7.61
N PHE A 138 -6.19 6.63 6.92
CA PHE A 138 -5.64 5.42 7.53
C PHE A 138 -4.71 4.73 6.54
N SER A 139 -3.59 4.18 7.02
CA SER A 139 -2.71 3.35 6.21
C SER A 139 -2.20 2.14 6.98
N SER A 140 -2.03 1.00 6.30
CA SER A 140 -1.48 -0.22 6.91
C SER A 140 -0.44 -0.89 6.02
N GLU A 141 0.73 -1.17 6.60
CA GLU A 141 1.86 -1.85 5.98
C GLU A 141 2.68 -2.59 7.05
N TRP A 142 2.76 -3.92 6.95
CA TRP A 142 3.47 -4.77 7.91
C TRP A 142 5.01 -4.72 7.78
N ASN A 143 5.55 -4.33 6.63
CA ASN A 143 6.99 -4.32 6.40
C ASN A 143 7.62 -3.05 6.98
N LYS A 144 8.40 -3.22 8.06
CA LYS A 144 9.12 -2.13 8.74
C LYS A 144 9.99 -1.24 7.85
N TYR A 145 10.56 -1.77 6.77
CA TYR A 145 11.37 -0.95 5.87
C TYR A 145 10.49 -0.13 4.93
N ALA A 146 9.34 -0.67 4.51
CA ALA A 146 8.36 0.07 3.73
C ALA A 146 7.72 1.18 4.56
N GLN A 147 7.36 0.88 5.82
CA GLN A 147 6.91 1.85 6.82
C GLN A 147 7.88 3.05 6.96
N LYS A 148 9.19 2.79 7.09
CA LYS A 148 10.21 3.86 7.13
C LYS A 148 10.24 4.73 5.88
N THR A 149 10.21 4.10 4.71
CA THR A 149 10.16 4.82 3.43
C THR A 149 8.88 5.65 3.34
N TYR A 150 7.74 5.10 3.76
CA TYR A 150 6.44 5.76 3.75
C TYR A 150 6.45 6.99 4.67
N LEU A 151 6.87 6.82 5.93
CA LEU A 151 6.99 7.90 6.91
C LEU A 151 7.84 9.07 6.39
N ALA A 152 8.99 8.79 5.79
CA ALA A 152 9.87 9.84 5.29
C ALA A 152 9.30 10.62 4.10
N ASN A 153 8.34 10.04 3.37
CA ASN A 153 7.72 10.66 2.20
C ASN A 153 6.39 11.35 2.51
N PHE A 154 5.67 10.89 3.53
CA PHE A 154 4.29 11.29 3.79
C PHE A 154 4.03 11.81 5.21
N GLY A 155 4.95 11.61 6.15
CA GLY A 155 4.82 12.08 7.53
C GLY A 155 4.04 11.15 8.44
N GLU A 156 3.35 10.17 7.87
CA GLU A 156 2.57 9.17 8.58
C GLU A 156 3.29 7.81 8.57
N MET A 157 3.33 7.17 9.74
CA MET A 157 3.79 5.81 9.90
C MET A 157 2.57 4.88 9.72
N PRO A 158 2.56 3.99 8.71
CA PRO A 158 1.45 3.05 8.56
C PRO A 158 1.32 2.12 9.76
N PHE A 159 0.09 1.76 10.11
CA PHE A 159 -0.16 0.68 11.07
C PHE A 159 0.39 -0.66 10.55
N GLY A 160 0.71 -1.59 11.46
CA GLY A 160 1.27 -2.88 11.12
C GLY A 160 0.28 -3.87 10.51
N ASP A 161 0.19 -5.06 11.10
CA ASP A 161 -0.55 -6.21 10.60
C ASP A 161 -2.09 -6.01 10.59
N ILE A 162 -2.66 -5.82 9.40
CA ILE A 162 -4.09 -5.58 9.20
C ILE A 162 -5.00 -6.75 9.59
N THR A 163 -4.46 -7.96 9.80
CA THR A 163 -5.26 -9.12 10.23
C THR A 163 -5.75 -8.99 11.67
N LYS A 164 -5.13 -8.11 12.46
CA LYS A 164 -5.44 -7.90 13.88
C LYS A 164 -6.62 -6.95 14.04
N GLU A 165 -7.58 -7.32 14.88
CA GLU A 165 -8.74 -6.48 15.20
C GLU A 165 -8.35 -5.12 15.81
N VAL A 166 -7.29 -5.07 16.62
CA VAL A 166 -6.75 -3.80 17.12
C VAL A 166 -6.32 -2.87 15.99
N THR A 167 -5.64 -3.39 14.97
CA THR A 167 -5.21 -2.56 13.84
C THR A 167 -6.43 -2.04 13.08
N LYS A 168 -7.46 -2.88 12.91
CA LYS A 168 -8.73 -2.49 12.28
C LYS A 168 -9.50 -1.47 13.11
N SER A 169 -9.37 -1.45 14.44
CA SER A 169 -10.10 -0.50 15.28
C SER A 169 -9.67 0.96 15.12
N TYR A 170 -8.49 1.21 14.53
CA TYR A 170 -8.05 2.57 14.17
C TYR A 170 -8.58 3.06 12.83
N ILE A 171 -9.26 2.21 12.05
CA ILE A 171 -9.87 2.63 10.78
C ILE A 171 -11.05 3.55 11.11
N PRO A 172 -11.09 4.78 10.56
CA PRO A 172 -12.22 5.68 10.75
C PRO A 172 -13.54 5.04 10.36
N GLN A 173 -14.61 5.34 11.10
CA GLN A 173 -15.94 4.79 10.83
C GLN A 173 -16.40 5.09 9.39
N TYR A 174 -16.08 6.28 8.88
CA TYR A 174 -16.44 6.74 7.55
C TYR A 174 -15.20 7.20 6.78
N PHE A 175 -15.12 6.77 5.51
CA PHE A 175 -14.19 7.25 4.50
C PHE A 175 -14.77 6.95 3.11
N ASP A 176 -14.36 7.69 2.08
CA ASP A 176 -14.98 7.57 0.76
C ASP A 176 -14.45 6.36 -0.03
N ILE A 177 -13.14 6.10 0.02
CA ILE A 177 -12.50 5.12 -0.86
C ILE A 177 -11.54 4.18 -0.11
N LEU A 178 -11.62 2.88 -0.38
CA LEU A 178 -10.61 1.90 0.05
C LEU A 178 -9.62 1.58 -1.07
N CYS A 179 -8.32 1.72 -0.83
CA CYS A 179 -7.27 1.23 -1.73
C CYS A 179 -6.57 -0.01 -1.15
N ALA A 180 -6.30 -1.03 -1.97
CA ALA A 180 -5.53 -2.19 -1.51
C ALA A 180 -4.78 -2.93 -2.63
N GLY A 181 -3.46 -3.10 -2.46
CA GLY A 181 -2.61 -4.00 -3.27
C GLY A 181 -2.37 -5.34 -2.56
N PHE A 182 -3.41 -6.13 -2.33
CA PHE A 182 -3.30 -7.35 -1.51
C PHE A 182 -2.55 -8.48 -2.24
N PRO A 183 -1.78 -9.33 -1.54
CA PRO A 183 -1.02 -10.40 -2.18
C PRO A 183 -1.93 -11.51 -2.74
N CYS A 184 -1.51 -12.10 -3.87
CA CYS A 184 -2.22 -13.23 -4.50
C CYS A 184 -2.02 -14.52 -3.70
N GLN A 185 -3.08 -15.01 -3.03
CA GLN A 185 -3.08 -16.26 -2.26
C GLN A 185 -4.16 -17.22 -2.80
N PRO A 186 -3.91 -18.54 -2.88
CA PRO A 186 -4.97 -19.51 -3.21
C PRO A 186 -5.99 -19.63 -2.08
N PHE A 187 -7.26 -19.83 -2.42
CA PHE A 187 -8.31 -20.11 -1.44
C PHE A 187 -8.48 -21.63 -1.27
N SER A 188 -8.44 -22.13 -0.02
CA SER A 188 -8.63 -23.55 0.24
C SER A 188 -10.09 -23.97 0.08
N ILE A 189 -10.36 -24.83 -0.89
CA ILE A 189 -11.70 -25.42 -1.14
C ILE A 189 -12.10 -26.43 -0.04
N ALA A 190 -11.13 -26.99 0.70
CA ALA A 190 -11.39 -28.07 1.66
C ALA A 190 -12.33 -27.67 2.81
N GLY A 191 -12.28 -26.41 3.27
CA GLY A 191 -13.20 -25.88 4.27
C GLY A 191 -14.64 -25.72 3.74
N VAL A 192 -14.79 -25.38 2.46
CA VAL A 192 -16.08 -25.16 1.80
C VAL A 192 -16.75 -26.49 1.44
N SER A 193 -15.99 -27.46 0.93
CA SER A 193 -16.51 -28.80 0.56
C SER A 193 -17.01 -29.60 1.77
N LYS A 194 -16.30 -29.55 2.90
CA LYS A 194 -16.69 -30.23 4.14
C LYS A 194 -17.97 -29.63 4.76
N LYS A 195 -18.17 -28.31 4.63
CA LYS A 195 -19.38 -27.62 5.11
C LYS A 195 -20.59 -27.83 4.20
N LYS A 196 -20.38 -27.90 2.88
CA LYS A 196 -21.41 -28.32 1.91
C LYS A 196 -21.91 -29.73 2.18
N SER A 197 -21.02 -30.69 2.50
CA SER A 197 -21.42 -32.06 2.87
C SER A 197 -22.16 -32.14 4.22
N LEU A 198 -22.13 -31.08 5.03
CA LEU A 198 -22.79 -30.99 6.34
C LEU A 198 -24.06 -30.11 6.33
N GLY A 199 -24.54 -29.67 5.15
CA GLY A 199 -25.76 -28.88 5.02
C GLY A 199 -25.71 -27.47 5.64
N ARG A 200 -24.51 -26.90 5.84
CA ARG A 200 -24.36 -25.53 6.37
C ARG A 200 -24.39 -24.49 5.24
N GLU A 201 -25.03 -23.35 5.49
CA GLU A 201 -25.11 -22.23 4.54
C GLU A 201 -23.72 -21.72 4.15
N THR A 202 -23.41 -21.74 2.85
CA THR A 202 -22.15 -21.22 2.32
C THR A 202 -22.32 -19.75 1.91
N GLY A 203 -21.68 -18.82 2.63
CA GLY A 203 -21.67 -17.38 2.29
C GLY A 203 -20.37 -16.70 2.73
N PHE A 204 -20.25 -15.38 2.52
CA PHE A 204 -19.12 -14.55 2.97
C PHE A 204 -18.61 -14.93 4.37
N LYS A 205 -19.50 -14.98 5.37
CA LYS A 205 -19.17 -15.29 6.79
C LYS A 205 -18.54 -16.67 7.01
N ASP A 206 -18.66 -17.59 6.05
CA ASP A 206 -18.21 -18.97 6.15
C ASP A 206 -16.93 -19.24 5.32
N LYS A 207 -16.58 -18.30 4.42
CA LYS A 207 -15.37 -18.27 3.56
C LYS A 207 -14.19 -17.49 4.18
N THR A 208 -14.41 -16.78 5.29
CA THR A 208 -13.50 -15.81 5.95
C THR A 208 -12.17 -16.34 6.50
N GLN A 209 -11.83 -17.62 6.34
CA GLN A 209 -10.65 -18.18 7.01
C GLN A 209 -9.42 -18.23 6.10
N GLY A 210 -8.46 -17.33 6.35
CA GLY A 210 -7.03 -17.59 6.12
C GLY A 210 -6.31 -16.81 5.02
N THR A 211 -6.92 -15.80 4.38
CA THR A 211 -6.26 -14.99 3.34
C THR A 211 -6.52 -13.50 3.52
N LEU A 212 -5.54 -12.67 3.15
CA LEU A 212 -5.57 -11.21 3.30
C LEU A 212 -6.67 -10.51 2.48
N PHE A 213 -7.20 -11.15 1.43
CA PHE A 213 -8.38 -10.65 0.73
C PHE A 213 -9.63 -10.60 1.63
N PHE A 214 -9.79 -11.55 2.56
CA PHE A 214 -10.96 -11.55 3.43
C PHE A 214 -10.88 -10.45 4.50
N ASP A 215 -9.68 -10.02 4.90
CA ASP A 215 -9.53 -8.81 5.73
C ASP A 215 -9.95 -7.55 4.97
N VAL A 216 -9.61 -7.44 3.68
CA VAL A 216 -10.10 -6.35 2.82
C VAL A 216 -11.62 -6.39 2.73
N ALA A 217 -12.21 -7.55 2.44
CA ALA A 217 -13.65 -7.71 2.29
C ALA A 217 -14.41 -7.45 3.62
N ASP A 218 -13.83 -7.83 4.75
CA ASP A 218 -14.32 -7.53 6.10
C ASP A 218 -14.34 -6.02 6.36
N ILE A 219 -13.26 -5.30 6.03
CA ILE A 219 -13.20 -3.83 6.13
C ILE A 219 -14.24 -3.17 5.21
N ILE A 220 -14.37 -3.62 3.95
CA ILE A 220 -15.42 -3.14 3.02
C ILE A 220 -16.82 -3.37 3.62
N SER A 221 -17.03 -4.53 4.25
CA SER A 221 -18.32 -4.88 4.87
C SER A 221 -18.64 -3.99 6.08
N ARG A 222 -17.65 -3.63 6.90
CA ARG A 222 -17.84 -2.83 8.12
C ARG A 222 -18.02 -1.35 7.83
N HIS A 223 -17.25 -0.81 6.88
CA HIS A 223 -17.15 0.64 6.66
C HIS A 223 -17.92 1.13 5.43
N ARG A 224 -18.35 0.23 4.53
CA ARG A 224 -19.22 0.52 3.38
C ARG A 224 -18.77 1.74 2.53
N PRO A 225 -17.49 1.84 2.11
CA PRO A 225 -17.00 2.99 1.35
C PRO A 225 -17.78 3.23 0.04
N LYS A 226 -17.79 4.46 -0.46
CA LYS A 226 -18.42 4.82 -1.75
C LYS A 226 -17.86 3.96 -2.88
N ALA A 227 -16.54 3.78 -2.88
CA ALA A 227 -15.84 2.93 -3.84
C ALA A 227 -14.65 2.20 -3.23
N PHE A 228 -14.13 1.20 -3.95
CA PHE A 228 -12.82 0.62 -3.68
C PHE A 228 -11.98 0.50 -4.94
N TYR A 229 -10.66 0.46 -4.77
CA TYR A 229 -9.69 0.22 -5.81
C TYR A 229 -8.67 -0.83 -5.35
N LEU A 230 -8.77 -2.03 -5.92
CA LEU A 230 -7.87 -3.15 -5.66
C LEU A 230 -6.93 -3.38 -6.85
N GLU A 231 -5.69 -3.76 -6.55
CA GLU A 231 -4.69 -4.15 -7.54
C GLU A 231 -4.19 -5.57 -7.26
N ASN A 232 -3.91 -6.32 -8.34
CA ASN A 232 -3.29 -7.64 -8.22
C ASN A 232 -2.53 -8.07 -9.48
N VAL A 233 -1.84 -9.21 -9.41
CA VAL A 233 -1.11 -9.81 -10.55
C VAL A 233 -2.05 -10.18 -11.70
N LYS A 234 -1.59 -10.01 -12.95
CA LYS A 234 -2.38 -10.36 -14.17
C LYS A 234 -2.92 -11.79 -14.17
N ASN A 235 -2.17 -12.72 -13.58
CA ASN A 235 -2.49 -14.13 -13.55
C ASN A 235 -3.62 -14.49 -12.58
N LEU A 236 -4.12 -13.54 -11.77
CA LEU A 236 -5.22 -13.76 -10.83
C LEU A 236 -6.45 -14.40 -11.51
N MET A 237 -6.77 -13.98 -12.75
CA MET A 237 -7.89 -14.53 -13.53
C MET A 237 -7.74 -16.01 -13.89
N SER A 238 -6.50 -16.48 -14.02
CA SER A 238 -6.16 -17.88 -14.33
C SER A 238 -5.77 -18.70 -13.10
N HIS A 239 -5.53 -18.04 -11.97
CA HIS A 239 -5.01 -18.64 -10.76
C HIS A 239 -5.98 -19.66 -10.17
N ASP A 240 -5.47 -20.81 -9.72
CA ASP A 240 -6.29 -21.93 -9.24
C ASP A 240 -7.41 -22.30 -10.24
N LYS A 241 -7.06 -22.39 -11.54
CA LYS A 241 -8.02 -22.65 -12.64
C LYS A 241 -9.17 -21.63 -12.69
N GLY A 242 -8.88 -20.38 -12.33
CA GLY A 242 -9.84 -19.26 -12.28
C GLY A 242 -10.72 -19.22 -11.03
N ASN A 243 -10.58 -20.18 -10.11
CA ASN A 243 -11.37 -20.23 -8.88
C ASN A 243 -11.07 -19.03 -7.95
N THR A 244 -9.81 -18.58 -7.92
CA THR A 244 -9.42 -17.44 -7.06
C THR A 244 -10.16 -16.16 -7.44
N PHE A 245 -10.09 -15.76 -8.70
CA PHE A 245 -10.81 -14.57 -9.16
C PHE A 245 -12.34 -14.71 -9.02
N LYS A 246 -12.88 -15.91 -9.27
CA LYS A 246 -14.31 -16.19 -9.10
C LYS A 246 -14.78 -15.96 -7.65
N ILE A 247 -14.00 -16.41 -6.66
CA ILE A 247 -14.30 -16.19 -5.24
C ILE A 247 -14.23 -14.70 -4.90
N ILE A 248 -13.18 -14.01 -5.33
CA ILE A 248 -13.02 -12.56 -5.10
C ILE A 248 -14.22 -11.78 -5.65
N LYS A 249 -14.54 -11.99 -6.94
CA LYS A 249 -15.66 -11.32 -7.61
C LYS A 249 -16.99 -11.63 -6.90
N GLY A 250 -17.27 -12.90 -6.63
CA GLY A 250 -18.49 -13.31 -5.95
C GLY A 250 -18.62 -12.72 -4.54
N THR A 251 -17.52 -12.63 -3.79
CA THR A 251 -17.53 -11.99 -2.45
C THR A 251 -17.83 -10.49 -2.54
N LEU A 252 -17.23 -9.77 -3.49
CA LEU A 252 -17.49 -8.32 -3.64
C LEU A 252 -18.92 -8.05 -4.15
N GLU A 253 -19.46 -8.93 -5.01
CA GLU A 253 -20.86 -8.90 -5.43
C GLU A 253 -21.82 -9.22 -4.28
N GLU A 254 -21.50 -10.22 -3.44
CA GLU A 254 -22.25 -10.54 -2.20
C GLU A 254 -22.26 -9.36 -1.21
N LEU A 255 -21.23 -8.50 -1.23
CA LEU A 255 -21.18 -7.25 -0.47
C LEU A 255 -21.96 -6.10 -1.13
N ASN A 256 -22.73 -6.36 -2.19
CA ASN A 256 -23.55 -5.39 -2.90
C ASN A 256 -22.75 -4.24 -3.55
N TYR A 257 -21.61 -4.56 -4.16
CA TYR A 257 -20.86 -3.64 -5.02
C TYR A 257 -21.03 -4.01 -6.50
N SER A 258 -21.00 -3.01 -7.38
CA SER A 258 -20.71 -3.23 -8.81
C SER A 258 -19.21 -3.41 -8.99
N ILE A 259 -18.81 -4.17 -10.02
CA ILE A 259 -17.41 -4.58 -10.20
C ILE A 259 -16.97 -4.34 -11.63
N HIS A 260 -15.93 -3.52 -11.80
CA HIS A 260 -15.24 -3.27 -13.06
C HIS A 260 -13.80 -3.76 -12.92
N PHE A 261 -13.29 -4.49 -13.92
CA PHE A 261 -11.91 -4.93 -13.90
C PHE A 261 -11.28 -4.96 -15.28
N GLN A 262 -9.98 -4.66 -15.34
CA GLN A 262 -9.21 -4.69 -16.58
C GLN A 262 -7.75 -5.02 -16.27
N VAL A 263 -7.13 -5.86 -17.11
CA VAL A 263 -5.66 -6.02 -17.10
C VAL A 263 -5.06 -4.84 -17.87
N MET A 264 -4.16 -4.12 -17.22
CA MET A 264 -3.50 -2.95 -17.78
C MET A 264 -1.98 -3.10 -17.69
N ASP A 265 -1.27 -2.65 -18.73
CA ASP A 265 0.19 -2.70 -18.77
C ASP A 265 0.78 -1.32 -18.42
N GLY A 266 1.69 -1.31 -17.45
CA GLY A 266 2.49 -0.15 -17.07
C GLY A 266 3.25 0.48 -18.25
N GLN A 267 3.51 -0.27 -19.33
CA GLN A 267 4.25 0.23 -20.48
C GLN A 267 3.66 1.52 -21.07
N ALA A 268 2.34 1.70 -21.01
CA ALA A 268 1.67 2.90 -21.51
C ALA A 268 2.07 4.19 -20.75
N TYR A 269 2.71 4.06 -19.58
CA TYR A 269 3.03 5.15 -18.67
C TYR A 269 4.52 5.25 -18.31
N VAL A 270 5.24 4.13 -18.30
CA VAL A 270 6.67 4.02 -17.97
C VAL A 270 7.35 3.05 -18.94
N PRO A 271 8.68 3.11 -19.16
CA PRO A 271 9.38 2.22 -20.09
C PRO A 271 9.58 0.81 -19.51
N GLN A 272 8.52 0.17 -18.99
CA GLN A 272 8.56 -1.17 -18.40
C GLN A 272 7.27 -1.94 -18.72
N HIS A 273 7.40 -3.21 -19.13
CA HIS A 273 6.28 -4.15 -19.09
C HIS A 273 5.94 -4.50 -17.64
N ARG A 274 4.73 -4.17 -17.22
CA ARG A 274 4.20 -4.51 -15.89
C ARG A 274 2.69 -4.59 -15.95
N GLU A 275 2.20 -5.74 -16.38
CA GLU A 275 0.77 -6.02 -16.44
C GLU A 275 0.21 -6.39 -15.05
N ARG A 276 -0.91 -5.77 -14.71
CA ARG A 276 -1.65 -5.97 -13.45
C ARG A 276 -3.14 -5.87 -13.70
N ILE A 277 -3.92 -6.61 -12.93
CA ILE A 277 -5.37 -6.47 -12.93
C ILE A 277 -5.76 -5.33 -11.98
N MET A 278 -6.53 -4.38 -12.49
CA MET A 278 -7.18 -3.34 -11.72
C MET A 278 -8.61 -3.78 -11.46
N ILE A 279 -9.09 -3.69 -10.22
CA ILE A 279 -10.47 -4.01 -9.84
C ILE A 279 -11.03 -2.80 -9.10
N VAL A 280 -12.06 -2.19 -9.68
CA VAL A 280 -12.77 -1.04 -9.13
C VAL A 280 -14.18 -1.48 -8.82
N GLY A 281 -14.72 -1.07 -7.68
CA GLY A 281 -16.12 -1.30 -7.37
C GLY A 281 -16.79 -0.13 -6.70
N PHE A 282 -18.08 0.01 -6.95
CA PHE A 282 -18.93 1.10 -6.44
C PHE A 282 -20.07 0.52 -5.63
N ASN A 283 -20.38 1.15 -4.48
CA ASN A 283 -21.41 0.66 -3.58
C ASN A 283 -22.79 0.82 -4.23
N ARG A 284 -23.51 -0.29 -4.49
CA ARG A 284 -24.83 -0.25 -5.16
C ARG A 284 -25.92 0.42 -4.31
N GLU A 285 -25.70 0.56 -3.01
CA GLU A 285 -26.61 1.34 -2.14
C GLU A 285 -26.53 2.84 -2.43
N ILE A 286 -25.42 3.30 -3.01
CA ILE A 286 -25.15 4.71 -3.32
C ILE A 286 -25.33 4.96 -4.82
N PHE A 287 -24.72 4.12 -5.66
CA PHE A 287 -24.66 4.33 -7.11
C PHE A 287 -25.75 3.60 -7.90
N HIS A 288 -26.48 2.68 -7.24
CA HIS A 288 -27.55 1.88 -7.86
C HIS A 288 -27.14 1.05 -9.09
N GLY A 289 -25.84 0.91 -9.38
CA GLY A 289 -25.36 0.27 -10.60
C GLY A 289 -25.46 1.16 -11.85
N GLU A 290 -25.66 2.46 -11.66
CA GLU A 290 -25.81 3.46 -12.72
C GLU A 290 -24.52 4.25 -12.97
N GLU A 291 -23.46 3.97 -12.21
CA GLU A 291 -22.15 4.57 -12.41
C GLU A 291 -21.61 4.36 -13.83
N GLN A 292 -21.15 5.44 -14.45
CA GLN A 292 -20.60 5.43 -15.81
C GLN A 292 -19.07 5.31 -15.78
N PHE A 293 -18.56 4.28 -15.10
CA PHE A 293 -17.12 4.05 -14.97
C PHE A 293 -16.52 3.39 -16.22
N CYS A 294 -15.40 3.94 -16.70
CA CYS A 294 -14.55 3.33 -17.72
C CYS A 294 -13.08 3.43 -17.30
N PHE A 295 -12.30 2.39 -17.56
CA PHE A 295 -10.85 2.46 -17.39
C PHE A 295 -10.23 3.42 -18.42
N PRO A 296 -9.10 4.08 -18.07
CA PRO A 296 -8.45 4.99 -19.00
C PRO A 296 -7.90 4.25 -20.22
N GLU A 297 -7.97 4.88 -21.39
CA GLU A 297 -7.40 4.33 -22.63
C GLU A 297 -5.87 4.19 -22.52
N GLN A 298 -5.35 3.04 -22.95
CA GLN A 298 -3.91 2.80 -22.98
C GLN A 298 -3.35 3.19 -24.35
N LYS A 299 -2.63 4.32 -24.39
CA LYS A 299 -1.85 4.72 -25.57
C LYS A 299 -0.55 3.93 -25.64
N GLN A 300 0.00 3.79 -26.85
CA GLN A 300 1.31 3.16 -27.04
C GLN A 300 2.39 3.98 -26.34
N SER A 301 3.31 3.30 -25.64
CA SER A 301 4.42 3.95 -24.96
C SER A 301 5.29 4.72 -25.95
N THR A 302 5.63 5.95 -25.58
CA THR A 302 6.62 6.76 -26.29
C THR A 302 7.92 6.92 -25.50
N ARG A 303 7.99 6.32 -24.30
CA ARG A 303 9.11 6.51 -23.38
C ARG A 303 10.16 5.43 -23.51
N GLY A 304 11.43 5.82 -23.48
CA GLY A 304 12.57 4.91 -23.51
C GLY A 304 13.24 4.78 -22.14
N ILE A 305 13.92 3.66 -21.91
CA ILE A 305 14.71 3.45 -20.68
C ILE A 305 15.69 4.59 -20.39
N ARG A 306 16.25 5.23 -21.42
CA ARG A 306 17.14 6.40 -21.26
C ARG A 306 16.58 7.50 -20.35
N GLU A 307 15.26 7.70 -20.31
CA GLU A 307 14.61 8.78 -19.56
C GLU A 307 14.67 8.59 -18.04
N ILE A 308 14.84 7.35 -17.58
CA ILE A 308 14.92 7.04 -16.14
C ILE A 308 16.34 7.06 -15.62
N LEU A 309 17.35 7.03 -16.51
CA LEU A 309 18.74 6.82 -16.12
C LEU A 309 19.36 8.06 -15.48
N GLU A 310 20.23 7.84 -14.50
CA GLU A 310 21.05 8.90 -13.90
C GLU A 310 22.28 9.16 -14.78
N SER A 311 22.65 10.45 -14.91
CA SER A 311 23.82 10.86 -15.70
C SER A 311 25.14 10.54 -15.02
N ASP A 312 25.16 10.56 -13.69
CA ASP A 312 26.32 10.23 -12.87
C ASP A 312 25.93 9.10 -11.92
N ILE A 313 26.59 7.95 -12.04
CA ILE A 313 26.24 6.74 -11.31
C ILE A 313 27.48 6.07 -10.72
N ASP A 314 27.36 5.66 -9.47
CA ASP A 314 28.41 4.97 -8.74
C ASP A 314 28.79 3.64 -9.40
N ASP A 315 30.09 3.41 -9.61
CA ASP A 315 30.63 2.20 -10.23
C ASP A 315 30.23 0.92 -9.46
N LYS A 316 29.80 1.01 -8.18
CA LYS A 316 29.26 -0.12 -7.41
C LYS A 316 28.06 -0.83 -8.07
N TYR A 317 27.35 -0.15 -8.98
CA TYR A 317 26.24 -0.74 -9.73
C TYR A 317 26.69 -1.57 -10.93
N THR A 318 27.92 -1.38 -11.39
CA THR A 318 28.55 -2.21 -12.43
C THR A 318 28.70 -3.64 -11.93
N LEU A 319 28.32 -4.62 -12.77
CA LEU A 319 28.50 -6.02 -12.41
C LEU A 319 29.98 -6.38 -12.34
N SER A 320 30.36 -7.14 -11.31
CA SER A 320 31.68 -7.75 -11.24
C SER A 320 31.86 -8.78 -12.35
N ASP A 321 33.10 -9.01 -12.79
CA ASP A 321 33.42 -9.98 -13.84
C ASP A 321 32.87 -11.37 -13.53
N LYS A 322 32.95 -11.76 -12.25
CA LYS A 322 32.43 -13.05 -11.77
C LYS A 322 30.92 -13.16 -11.95
N LEU A 323 30.17 -12.13 -11.57
CA LEU A 323 28.71 -12.13 -11.68
C LEU A 323 28.28 -12.05 -13.15
N TRP A 324 28.96 -11.22 -13.94
CA TRP A 324 28.66 -11.10 -15.36
C TRP A 324 28.91 -12.42 -16.11
N SER A 325 30.06 -13.04 -15.88
CA SER A 325 30.40 -14.36 -16.45
C SER A 325 29.39 -15.43 -16.05
N TYR A 326 28.94 -15.42 -14.78
CA TYR A 326 27.91 -16.33 -14.30
C TYR A 326 26.59 -16.17 -15.05
N LEU A 327 26.12 -14.93 -15.24
CA LEU A 327 24.86 -14.65 -15.95
C LEU A 327 24.94 -15.05 -17.43
N GLN A 328 26.08 -14.83 -18.08
CA GLN A 328 26.34 -15.27 -19.46
C GLN A 328 26.27 -16.80 -19.58
N ASN A 329 27.01 -17.52 -18.75
CA ASN A 329 27.02 -18.99 -18.72
C ASN A 329 25.64 -19.57 -18.41
N TYR A 330 24.89 -18.94 -17.50
CA TYR A 330 23.53 -19.34 -17.15
C TYR A 330 22.59 -19.19 -18.35
N ALA A 331 22.63 -18.05 -19.03
CA ALA A 331 21.80 -17.80 -20.21
C ALA A 331 22.11 -18.79 -21.36
N GLU A 332 23.38 -19.08 -21.61
CA GLU A 332 23.79 -20.06 -22.62
C GLU A 332 23.30 -21.47 -22.31
N LYS A 333 23.45 -21.92 -21.05
CA LYS A 333 22.95 -23.22 -20.59
C LYS A 333 21.44 -23.37 -20.77
N HIS A 334 20.67 -22.31 -20.54
CA HIS A 334 19.22 -22.35 -20.72
C HIS A 334 18.81 -22.30 -22.18
N ARG A 335 19.49 -21.50 -23.01
CA ARG A 335 19.29 -21.45 -24.46
C ARG A 335 19.58 -22.81 -25.11
N ALA A 336 20.63 -23.49 -24.69
CA ALA A 336 20.97 -24.84 -25.17
C ALA A 336 19.88 -25.89 -24.86
N LYS A 337 19.05 -25.64 -23.83
CA LYS A 337 17.90 -26.50 -23.46
C LYS A 337 16.59 -26.07 -24.13
N GLY A 338 16.62 -25.15 -25.08
CA GLY A 338 15.43 -24.60 -25.73
C GLY A 338 14.61 -23.65 -24.85
N ASN A 339 15.17 -23.17 -23.73
CA ASN A 339 14.48 -22.25 -22.82
C ASN A 339 14.98 -20.80 -23.01
N GLY A 340 14.09 -19.83 -22.87
CA GLY A 340 14.41 -18.40 -22.97
C GLY A 340 14.90 -17.73 -21.67
N PHE A 341 15.30 -18.50 -20.65
CA PHE A 341 15.76 -17.95 -19.36
C PHE A 341 17.17 -17.37 -19.45
N GLY A 342 17.42 -16.27 -18.73
CA GLY A 342 18.71 -15.57 -18.70
C GLY A 342 18.54 -14.12 -18.23
N PHE A 343 19.55 -13.29 -18.46
CA PHE A 343 19.49 -11.87 -18.15
C PHE A 343 18.73 -11.06 -19.24
N GLY A 344 18.27 -9.86 -18.90
CA GLY A 344 17.64 -8.90 -19.79
C GLY A 344 18.55 -7.69 -19.99
N MET A 345 19.25 -7.63 -21.12
CA MET A 345 19.94 -6.41 -21.54
C MET A 345 18.91 -5.44 -22.13
N VAL A 346 18.88 -4.20 -21.64
CA VAL A 346 17.91 -3.21 -22.11
C VAL A 346 18.36 -2.54 -23.41
N ASP A 347 17.40 -2.25 -24.28
CA ASP A 347 17.53 -1.19 -25.29
C ASP A 347 17.22 0.14 -24.61
N LEU A 348 18.13 1.12 -24.74
CA LEU A 348 17.97 2.46 -24.16
C LEU A 348 16.79 3.24 -24.74
N ASN A 349 16.33 2.90 -25.95
CA ASN A 349 15.09 3.44 -26.54
C ASN A 349 13.87 2.57 -26.26
N GLY A 350 14.06 1.37 -25.71
CA GLY A 350 13.03 0.38 -25.56
C GLY A 350 12.37 0.40 -24.19
N ILE A 351 11.66 -0.70 -23.94
CA ILE A 351 10.90 -1.00 -22.73
C ILE A 351 11.60 -2.15 -22.01
N SER A 352 11.77 -2.08 -20.69
CA SER A 352 12.35 -3.17 -19.91
C SER A 352 11.37 -4.31 -19.64
N ARG A 353 11.92 -5.45 -19.22
CA ARG A 353 11.15 -6.47 -18.49
C ARG A 353 10.63 -5.92 -17.16
N THR A 354 9.73 -6.66 -16.53
CA THR A 354 9.22 -6.35 -15.20
C THR A 354 10.33 -6.31 -14.16
N LEU A 355 10.42 -5.21 -13.42
CA LEU A 355 11.20 -5.10 -12.19
C LEU A 355 10.53 -5.96 -11.11
N SER A 356 11.16 -7.07 -10.75
CA SER A 356 10.62 -8.01 -9.75
C SER A 356 11.14 -7.70 -8.35
N ALA A 357 10.45 -8.18 -7.32
CA ALA A 357 10.95 -8.12 -5.95
C ALA A 357 12.23 -8.93 -5.71
N ARG A 358 12.69 -9.73 -6.69
CA ARG A 358 13.94 -10.50 -6.65
C ARG A 358 15.12 -9.76 -7.29
N TYR A 359 14.88 -8.59 -7.89
CA TYR A 359 15.91 -7.77 -8.54
C TYR A 359 17.12 -7.48 -7.63
N TYR A 360 16.90 -7.38 -6.31
CA TYR A 360 17.97 -7.17 -5.34
C TYR A 360 19.08 -8.24 -5.36
N LYS A 361 18.81 -9.45 -5.88
CA LYS A 361 19.75 -10.57 -5.88
C LYS A 361 20.92 -10.34 -6.83
N ASP A 362 20.60 -10.14 -8.11
CA ASP A 362 21.60 -10.03 -9.19
C ASP A 362 21.22 -8.98 -10.25
N GLY A 363 20.02 -8.41 -10.18
CA GLY A 363 19.48 -7.44 -11.15
C GLY A 363 19.34 -7.99 -12.57
N SER A 364 19.35 -9.32 -12.72
CA SER A 364 19.44 -9.96 -14.02
C SER A 364 18.27 -9.64 -14.95
N GLU A 365 17.11 -9.25 -14.43
CA GLU A 365 15.95 -8.92 -15.26
C GLU A 365 16.15 -7.67 -16.12
N ILE A 366 16.96 -6.71 -15.65
CA ILE A 366 17.14 -5.38 -16.25
C ILE A 366 18.60 -4.92 -16.05
N LEU A 367 19.41 -5.09 -17.09
CA LEU A 367 20.81 -4.68 -17.12
C LEU A 367 21.03 -3.58 -18.16
N VAL A 368 21.71 -2.51 -17.75
CA VAL A 368 22.02 -1.34 -18.59
C VAL A 368 23.40 -1.50 -19.22
N PRO A 369 23.53 -1.39 -20.55
CA PRO A 369 24.83 -1.39 -21.22
C PRO A 369 25.59 -0.09 -20.94
N GLN A 370 26.90 -0.17 -20.66
CA GLN A 370 27.73 0.99 -20.28
C GLN A 370 28.72 1.46 -21.36
N GLY A 371 28.92 0.69 -22.43
CA GLY A 371 29.94 0.96 -23.45
C GLY A 371 31.38 0.81 -22.93
N ASN A 372 32.36 1.18 -23.75
CA ASN A 372 33.80 1.27 -23.39
C ASN A 372 34.42 0.03 -22.72
N GLY A 373 33.92 -1.17 -23.06
CA GLY A 373 34.41 -2.43 -22.49
C GLY A 373 34.02 -2.68 -21.03
N LYS A 374 33.22 -1.80 -20.41
CA LYS A 374 32.67 -2.04 -19.06
C LYS A 374 31.59 -3.14 -19.11
N ASN A 375 31.55 -3.97 -18.08
CA ASN A 375 30.42 -4.87 -17.84
C ASN A 375 29.11 -4.07 -17.75
N PRO A 376 27.95 -4.67 -18.06
CA PRO A 376 26.69 -4.00 -17.82
C PRO A 376 26.49 -3.72 -16.32
N ARG A 377 25.61 -2.77 -16.02
CA ARG A 377 25.25 -2.42 -14.64
C ARG A 377 23.80 -2.73 -14.33
N ARG A 378 23.50 -2.81 -13.04
CA ARG A 378 22.11 -2.77 -12.55
C ARG A 378 21.59 -1.32 -12.58
N LEU A 379 20.29 -1.18 -12.50
CA LEU A 379 19.63 0.07 -12.17
C LEU A 379 19.97 0.46 -10.72
N SER A 380 20.15 1.76 -10.46
CA SER A 380 20.20 2.28 -9.10
C SER A 380 18.80 2.22 -8.43
N PRO A 381 18.69 2.39 -7.10
CA PRO A 381 17.40 2.57 -6.43
C PRO A 381 16.57 3.74 -6.98
N ARG A 382 17.21 4.87 -7.33
CA ARG A 382 16.53 6.02 -7.92
C ARG A 382 15.99 5.70 -9.32
N GLU A 383 16.79 5.06 -10.16
CA GLU A 383 16.35 4.62 -11.49
C GLU A 383 15.21 3.60 -11.39
N CYS A 384 15.25 2.67 -10.42
CA CYS A 384 14.13 1.76 -10.13
C CYS A 384 12.86 2.52 -9.74
N ALA A 385 12.97 3.54 -8.89
CA ALA A 385 11.82 4.35 -8.47
C ALA A 385 11.22 5.13 -9.65
N ARG A 386 12.07 5.73 -10.51
CA ARG A 386 11.65 6.38 -11.76
C ARG A 386 10.97 5.39 -12.72
N LEU A 387 11.47 4.16 -12.82
CA LEU A 387 10.86 3.09 -13.61
C LEU A 387 9.45 2.71 -13.13
N MET A 388 9.19 2.89 -11.84
CA MET A 388 7.87 2.71 -11.21
C MET A 388 7.02 4.00 -11.22
N GLY A 389 7.57 5.10 -11.74
CA GLY A 389 6.91 6.40 -11.86
C GLY A 389 6.91 7.24 -10.58
N TYR A 390 7.75 6.93 -9.60
CA TYR A 390 7.92 7.77 -8.41
C TYR A 390 8.70 9.05 -8.76
N PRO A 391 8.30 10.23 -8.26
CA PRO A 391 8.99 11.49 -8.55
C PRO A 391 10.40 11.55 -7.96
N ASP A 392 11.28 12.36 -8.53
CA ASP A 392 12.69 12.48 -8.11
C ASP A 392 12.88 12.97 -6.68
N LYS A 393 11.94 13.79 -6.15
CA LYS A 393 11.95 14.22 -4.74
C LYS A 393 11.58 13.10 -3.75
N TYR A 394 11.15 11.93 -4.21
CA TYR A 394 10.79 10.80 -3.36
C TYR A 394 12.01 10.25 -2.64
N ARG A 395 11.99 10.22 -1.31
CA ARG A 395 13.12 9.82 -0.46
C ARG A 395 13.25 8.29 -0.42
N LEU A 396 14.45 7.77 -0.67
CA LEU A 396 14.78 6.33 -0.67
C LEU A 396 15.97 6.00 0.24
N ASP A 397 16.66 7.02 0.74
CA ASP A 397 17.89 6.96 1.54
C ASP A 397 17.68 6.48 2.99
N GLN A 398 16.43 6.26 3.38
CA GLN A 398 16.05 5.75 4.70
C GLN A 398 16.24 4.24 4.84
N VAL A 399 16.52 3.54 3.73
CA VAL A 399 16.70 2.10 3.67
C VAL A 399 17.88 1.76 2.76
N SER A 400 18.41 0.54 2.88
CA SER A 400 19.48 0.08 1.99
C SER A 400 18.99 -0.16 0.56
N ASP A 401 19.91 -0.13 -0.42
CA ASP A 401 19.62 -0.46 -1.82
C ASP A 401 18.84 -1.77 -1.96
N VAL A 402 19.21 -2.80 -1.21
CA VAL A 402 18.51 -4.10 -1.20
C VAL A 402 17.04 -3.97 -0.84
N GLN A 403 16.72 -3.16 0.17
CA GLN A 403 15.33 -2.92 0.56
C GLN A 403 14.60 -2.03 -0.46
N ALA A 404 15.27 -0.99 -0.98
CA ALA A 404 14.70 -0.14 -2.02
C ALA A 404 14.34 -0.94 -3.28
N TYR A 405 15.19 -1.88 -3.73
CA TYR A 405 14.88 -2.78 -4.83
C TYR A 405 13.66 -3.67 -4.56
N ARG A 406 13.57 -4.24 -3.35
CA ARG A 406 12.42 -5.06 -2.95
C ARG A 406 11.12 -4.25 -2.96
N GLN A 407 11.17 -3.04 -2.41
CA GLN A 407 10.01 -2.14 -2.36
C GLN A 407 9.59 -1.72 -3.77
N CYS A 408 10.52 -1.27 -4.63
CA CYS A 408 10.22 -0.91 -6.01
C CYS A 408 9.65 -2.11 -6.80
N GLY A 409 10.26 -3.29 -6.66
CA GLY A 409 9.81 -4.51 -7.34
C GLY A 409 8.42 -5.01 -6.92
N ASN A 410 8.00 -4.73 -5.68
CA ASN A 410 6.65 -4.99 -5.16
C ASN A 410 5.66 -3.85 -5.41
N SER A 411 6.12 -2.69 -5.85
CA SER A 411 5.27 -1.50 -5.98
C SER A 411 4.32 -1.56 -7.18
N VAL A 412 3.34 -0.67 -7.18
CA VAL A 412 2.47 -0.38 -8.33
C VAL A 412 3.14 0.63 -9.28
N VAL A 413 2.71 0.68 -10.54
CA VAL A 413 3.13 1.76 -11.46
C VAL A 413 2.31 3.00 -11.13
N VAL A 414 2.92 3.97 -10.45
CA VAL A 414 2.24 5.17 -9.92
C VAL A 414 1.41 5.91 -10.98
N PRO A 415 1.94 6.26 -12.17
CA PRO A 415 1.15 6.99 -13.17
C PRO A 415 -0.02 6.18 -13.73
N LEU A 416 0.10 4.84 -13.80
CA LEU A 416 -1.01 3.99 -14.24
C LEU A 416 -2.15 4.01 -13.24
N ILE A 417 -1.85 3.76 -11.95
CA ILE A 417 -2.88 3.77 -10.92
C ILE A 417 -3.45 5.18 -10.69
N THR A 418 -2.66 6.23 -10.93
CA THR A 418 -3.13 7.63 -10.91
C THR A 418 -4.19 7.88 -11.98
N ALA A 419 -3.97 7.37 -13.20
CA ALA A 419 -4.95 7.50 -14.28
C ALA A 419 -6.25 6.75 -13.98
N VAL A 420 -6.19 5.60 -13.30
CA VAL A 420 -7.38 4.87 -12.85
C VAL A 420 -8.08 5.63 -11.71
N SER A 421 -7.34 6.14 -10.72
CA SER A 421 -7.86 6.99 -9.65
C SER A 421 -8.61 8.20 -10.19
N GLU A 422 -8.07 8.89 -11.21
CA GLU A 422 -8.74 10.00 -11.88
C GLU A 422 -10.12 9.59 -12.44
N GLN A 423 -10.23 8.42 -13.07
CA GLN A 423 -11.52 7.92 -13.57
C GLN A 423 -12.51 7.58 -12.45
N ILE A 424 -12.02 7.04 -11.33
CA ILE A 424 -12.86 6.76 -10.15
C ILE A 424 -13.44 8.07 -9.62
N ILE A 425 -12.61 9.08 -9.37
CA ILE A 425 -13.05 10.37 -8.83
C ILE A 425 -13.98 11.09 -9.79
N LYS A 426 -13.67 11.10 -11.11
CA LYS A 426 -14.59 11.63 -12.13
C LYS A 426 -15.95 10.95 -12.09
N THR A 427 -15.98 9.63 -11.94
CA THR A 427 -17.23 8.86 -11.87
C THR A 427 -18.06 9.25 -10.65
N ILE A 428 -17.42 9.33 -9.47
CA ILE A 428 -18.08 9.73 -8.22
C ILE A 428 -18.66 11.15 -8.36
N ASN A 429 -17.83 12.12 -8.76
CA ASN A 429 -18.24 13.52 -8.87
C ASN A 429 -19.36 13.70 -9.89
N ASN A 430 -19.29 13.04 -11.05
CA ASN A 430 -20.35 13.10 -12.04
C ASN A 430 -21.65 12.53 -11.47
N TYR A 431 -21.61 11.39 -10.79
CA TYR A 431 -22.80 10.79 -10.22
C TYR A 431 -23.47 11.70 -9.18
N GLU A 432 -22.68 12.27 -8.26
CA GLU A 432 -23.17 13.19 -7.23
C GLU A 432 -23.79 14.47 -7.83
N GLN A 433 -23.22 14.99 -8.91
CA GLN A 433 -23.78 16.14 -9.63
C GLN A 433 -25.11 15.82 -10.33
N HIS A 434 -25.24 14.64 -10.95
CA HIS A 434 -26.47 14.27 -11.67
C HIS A 434 -27.63 13.94 -10.74
N THR A 435 -27.34 13.38 -9.57
CA THR A 435 -28.35 12.96 -8.58
C THR A 435 -28.70 14.06 -7.57
N GLY A 436 -28.00 15.20 -7.60
CA GLY A 436 -28.16 16.27 -6.61
C GLY A 436 -27.66 15.89 -5.21
N LEU A 437 -26.92 14.79 -5.09
CA LEU A 437 -26.29 14.28 -3.86
C LEU A 437 -25.06 15.10 -3.44
N CYS A 438 -24.95 16.37 -3.84
CA CYS A 438 -23.85 17.22 -3.42
C CYS A 438 -23.86 17.33 -1.90
N ASP A 439 -22.96 16.61 -1.24
CA ASP A 439 -22.83 16.52 0.21
C ASP A 439 -22.69 17.93 0.78
N THR A 440 -23.78 18.45 1.35
CA THR A 440 -23.82 19.75 2.05
C THR A 440 -23.23 19.64 3.46
N LYS A 441 -22.29 18.70 3.68
CA LYS A 441 -21.72 18.39 4.99
C LYS A 441 -20.19 18.41 4.98
N CYS A 442 -19.60 19.53 4.59
CA CYS A 442 -18.21 19.85 4.97
C CYS A 442 -18.01 21.33 5.33
N THR A 443 -19.07 22.05 5.75
CA THR A 443 -18.97 23.39 6.34
C THR A 443 -19.92 23.51 7.54
N ALA A 444 -19.40 23.12 8.71
CA ALA A 444 -19.88 23.29 10.10
C ALA A 444 -19.46 22.01 10.83
N ILE A 445 -18.50 21.98 11.76
CA ILE A 445 -18.12 22.90 12.83
C ILE A 445 -16.60 22.83 13.00
#